data_AF-A0A1C3XPG3-F1
#
_entry.id   AF-A0A1C3XPG3-F1
#
_cell.length_a   1.000
_cell.length_b   1.000
_cell.length_c   1.000
_cell.angle_alpha   90.00
_cell.angle_beta   90.00
_cell.angle_gamma   90.00
#
_symmetry.space_group_name_H-M   'P 1'
#
loop_
_entity.id
_entity.type
_entity.pdbx_description
1 polymer ?
#
loop_
_entity_poly.entity_id
_entity_poly.type
_entity_poly.pdbx_seq_one_letter_code
_entity_poly.pdbx_strand_id
1 'polypeptide(L)'
;MREETIRFALCETFEQAAIWRALRPGECQSAEAVEHFRRLIATVGQVDDELLLAYAELWEGEADRLAHRELLKALGLDYQPASASEFVARFVAERTGTIPTASP
;
A
#
# COMPACT_ATOMS: atom_id res chain seq x y z
N MET A 1 -19.37 -3.64 -6.53
CA MET A 1 -19.52 -3.89 -5.07
C MET A 1 -18.24 -4.50 -4.49
N ARG A 2 -17.60 -5.44 -5.19
CA ARG A 2 -16.36 -6.08 -4.75
C ARG A 2 -15.19 -5.09 -4.68
N GLU A 3 -15.09 -4.22 -5.68
CA GLU A 3 -14.04 -3.21 -5.87
C GLU A 3 -14.09 -2.13 -4.78
N GLU A 4 -15.29 -1.67 -4.45
CA GLU A 4 -15.52 -0.68 -3.38
C GLU A 4 -15.14 -1.26 -2.01
N THR A 5 -15.42 -2.54 -1.77
CA THR A 5 -14.95 -3.24 -0.55
C THR A 5 -13.43 -3.33 -0.49
N ILE A 6 -12.76 -3.61 -1.61
CA ILE A 6 -11.28 -3.68 -1.66
C ILE A 6 -10.68 -2.28 -1.39
N ARG A 7 -11.23 -1.23 -2.02
CA ARG A 7 -10.82 0.15 -1.76
C ARG A 7 -10.99 0.53 -0.28
N PHE A 8 -12.14 0.19 0.31
CA PHE A 8 -12.39 0.46 1.72
C PHE A 8 -11.36 -0.26 2.62
N ALA A 9 -11.11 -1.55 2.37
CA ALA A 9 -10.12 -2.31 3.14
C ALA A 9 -8.69 -1.75 2.99
N LEU A 10 -8.32 -1.30 1.78
CA LEU A 10 -7.03 -0.66 1.53
C LEU A 10 -6.90 0.67 2.28
N CYS A 11 -7.96 1.48 2.28
CA CYS A 11 -8.03 2.73 3.03
C CYS A 11 -7.86 2.49 4.52
N GLU A 12 -8.64 1.57 5.10
CA GLU A 12 -8.56 1.20 6.52
C GLU A 12 -7.13 0.71 6.88
N THR A 13 -6.51 -0.06 5.99
CA THR A 13 -5.15 -0.56 6.22
C THR A 13 -4.12 0.57 6.27
N PHE A 14 -4.20 1.55 5.37
CA PHE A 14 -3.32 2.71 5.40
C PHE A 14 -3.56 3.58 6.64
N GLU A 15 -4.81 3.74 7.06
CA GLU A 15 -5.16 4.47 8.29
C GLU A 15 -4.58 3.80 9.53
N GLN A 16 -4.77 2.49 9.67
CA GLN A 16 -4.22 1.72 10.79
C GLN A 16 -2.68 1.79 10.81
N ALA A 17 -2.03 1.69 9.65
CA ALA A 17 -0.58 1.82 9.54
C ALA A 17 -0.09 3.22 9.92
N ALA A 18 -0.80 4.27 9.49
CA ALA A 18 -0.50 5.65 9.87
C ALA A 18 -0.63 5.87 11.38
N ILE A 19 -1.70 5.35 12.00
CA ILE A 19 -1.92 5.42 13.45
C ILE A 19 -0.78 4.70 14.19
N TRP A 20 -0.47 3.47 13.77
CA TRP A 20 0.62 2.70 14.39
C TRP A 20 1.96 3.43 14.30
N ARG A 21 2.24 4.11 13.19
CA ARG A 21 3.46 4.90 13.00
C ARG A 21 3.46 6.12 13.92
N ALA A 22 2.35 6.86 13.98
CA ALA A 22 2.19 8.04 14.84
C ALA A 22 2.33 7.70 16.35
N LEU A 23 1.90 6.50 16.76
CA LEU A 23 2.03 6.01 18.13
C LEU A 23 3.46 5.60 18.55
N ARG A 24 4.44 5.73 17.65
CA ARG A 24 5.88 5.54 17.94
C ARG A 24 6.62 6.89 17.91
N PRO A 25 6.33 7.81 18.85
CA PRO A 25 7.01 9.09 18.91
C PRO A 25 8.48 8.89 19.34
N GLY A 26 9.42 9.37 18.53
CA GLY A 26 10.87 9.30 18.81
C GLY A 26 11.72 8.94 17.60
N GLU A 27 11.14 8.30 16.59
CA GLU A 27 11.80 8.13 15.29
C GLU A 27 11.51 9.37 14.44
N CYS A 28 12.54 10.13 14.07
CA CYS A 28 12.42 11.37 13.26
C CYS A 28 11.61 11.16 11.96
N GLN A 29 11.56 9.92 11.48
CA GLN A 29 10.92 9.49 10.24
C GLN A 29 9.43 9.11 10.43
N SER A 30 8.87 9.19 11.64
CA SER A 30 7.48 8.84 11.93
C SER A 30 6.49 9.85 11.31
N ALA A 31 6.78 11.16 11.38
CA ALA A 31 5.91 12.18 10.81
C ALA A 31 5.85 12.16 9.27
N GLU A 32 7.00 11.98 8.62
CA GLU A 32 7.09 11.89 7.16
C GLU A 32 6.35 10.65 6.64
N ALA A 33 6.52 9.49 7.28
CA ALA A 33 5.79 8.28 6.94
C ALA A 33 4.27 8.45 7.08
N VAL A 34 3.79 9.15 8.11
CA VAL A 34 2.35 9.47 8.27
C VAL A 34 1.83 10.31 7.10
N GLU A 35 2.61 11.30 6.63
CA GLU A 35 2.25 12.10 5.44
C GLU A 35 2.23 11.28 4.15
N HIS A 36 3.09 10.26 4.03
CA HIS A 36 3.00 9.30 2.93
C HIS A 36 1.69 8.50 2.99
N PHE A 37 1.32 7.95 4.14
CA PHE A 37 0.04 7.22 4.28
C PHE A 37 -1.17 8.09 3.95
N ARG A 38 -1.19 9.36 4.38
CA ARG A 38 -2.26 10.31 4.05
C ARG A 38 -2.41 10.52 2.54
N ARG A 39 -1.30 10.64 1.81
CA ARG A 39 -1.32 10.73 0.35
C ARG A 39 -1.88 9.47 -0.31
N LEU A 40 -1.51 8.30 0.19
CA LEU A 40 -2.05 7.03 -0.33
C LEU A 40 -3.55 6.96 -0.11
N ILE A 41 -4.04 7.26 1.10
CA ILE A 41 -5.48 7.31 1.41
C ILE A 41 -6.23 8.23 0.43
N ALA A 42 -5.72 9.43 0.17
CA ALA A 42 -6.34 10.39 -0.73
C ALA A 42 -6.44 9.90 -2.20
N THR A 43 -5.63 8.91 -2.59
CA THR A 43 -5.56 8.39 -3.96
C THR A 43 -6.18 6.99 -4.11
N VAL A 44 -6.67 6.35 -3.04
CA VAL A 44 -7.31 5.01 -3.09
C VAL A 44 -8.49 4.98 -4.07
N GLY A 45 -9.27 6.06 -4.16
CA GLY A 45 -10.39 6.14 -5.09
C GLY A 45 -9.97 6.13 -6.57
N GLN A 46 -8.70 6.39 -6.87
CA GLN A 46 -8.15 6.48 -8.22
C GLN A 46 -7.46 5.18 -8.67
N VAL A 47 -7.43 4.15 -7.82
CA VAL A 47 -6.84 2.86 -8.21
C VAL A 47 -7.73 2.21 -9.25
N ASP A 48 -7.12 1.72 -10.33
CA ASP A 48 -7.80 1.02 -11.41
C ASP A 48 -8.49 -0.26 -10.91
N ASP A 49 -9.68 -0.56 -11.44
CA ASP A 49 -10.48 -1.70 -11.00
C ASP A 49 -9.81 -3.05 -11.33
N GLU A 50 -9.16 -3.18 -12.49
CA GLU A 50 -8.44 -4.41 -12.86
C GLU A 50 -7.25 -4.63 -11.93
N LEU A 51 -6.53 -3.55 -11.60
CA LEU A 51 -5.43 -3.61 -10.64
C LEU A 51 -5.90 -4.00 -9.23
N LEU A 52 -7.04 -3.49 -8.77
CA LEU A 52 -7.63 -3.86 -7.47
C LEU A 52 -8.05 -5.32 -7.42
N LEU A 53 -8.60 -5.85 -8.52
CA LEU A 53 -8.99 -7.25 -8.62
C LEU A 53 -7.76 -8.16 -8.59
N ALA A 54 -6.74 -7.83 -9.39
CA ALA A 54 -5.47 -8.56 -9.37
C ALA A 54 -4.83 -8.56 -7.98
N TYR A 55 -4.86 -7.42 -7.29
CA TYR A 55 -4.42 -7.33 -5.90
C TYR A 55 -5.21 -8.24 -4.96
N ALA A 56 -6.54 -8.29 -5.10
CA ALA A 56 -7.41 -9.10 -4.25
C ALA A 56 -7.21 -10.62 -4.46
N GLU A 57 -6.81 -11.03 -5.67
CA GLU A 57 -6.57 -12.44 -6.00
C GLU A 57 -5.27 -12.99 -5.40
N LEU A 58 -4.32 -12.12 -5.01
CA LEU A 58 -3.01 -12.54 -4.51
C LEU A 58 -2.99 -12.92 -3.01
N TRP A 59 -4.12 -12.88 -2.31
CA TRP A 59 -4.18 -13.11 -0.87
C TRP A 59 -4.38 -14.58 -0.51
N GLU A 60 -3.42 -15.45 -0.86
CA GLU A 60 -3.55 -16.90 -0.69
C GLU A 60 -2.84 -17.46 0.54
N GLY A 61 -2.01 -16.68 1.26
CA GLY A 61 -1.31 -17.20 2.43
C GLY A 61 -0.60 -16.20 3.35
N GLU A 62 0.22 -16.75 4.25
CA GLU A 62 1.07 -15.98 5.17
C GLU A 62 2.16 -15.19 4.44
N ALA A 63 2.65 -15.71 3.30
CA ALA A 63 3.66 -15.04 2.49
C ALA A 63 3.18 -13.69 1.96
N ASP A 64 1.92 -13.61 1.50
CA ASP A 64 1.34 -12.38 0.95
C ASP A 64 1.10 -11.34 2.05
N ARG A 65 0.62 -11.80 3.21
CA ARG A 65 0.48 -10.97 4.42
C ARG A 65 1.82 -10.39 4.87
N LEU A 66 2.88 -11.21 4.87
CA LEU A 66 4.22 -10.75 5.22
C LEU A 66 4.75 -9.74 4.20
N ALA A 67 4.65 -10.02 2.90
CA ALA A 67 5.08 -9.11 1.84
C ALA A 67 4.38 -7.77 1.94
N HIS A 68 3.05 -7.77 2.10
CA HIS A 68 2.28 -6.54 2.27
C HIS A 68 2.70 -5.74 3.51
N ARG A 69 2.93 -6.44 4.63
CA ARG A 69 3.39 -5.80 5.87
C ARG A 69 4.77 -5.18 5.74
N GLU A 70 5.70 -5.86 5.08
CA GLU A 70 7.04 -5.29 4.83
C GLU A 70 6.96 -4.08 3.90
N LEU A 71 6.11 -4.14 2.87
CA LEU A 71 5.88 -2.99 1.97
C LEU A 71 5.31 -1.78 2.73
N LEU A 72 4.35 -2.01 3.64
CA LEU A 72 3.82 -0.96 4.52
C LEU A 72 4.88 -0.39 5.48
N LYS A 73 5.79 -1.21 6.00
CA LYS A 73 6.87 -0.73 6.87
C LYS A 73 7.88 0.12 6.11
N ALA A 74 8.15 -0.19 4.84
CA ALA A 74 9.08 0.55 4.00
C ALA A 74 8.55 1.95 3.59
N LEU A 75 7.24 2.20 3.75
CA LEU A 75 6.62 3.47 3.38
C LEU A 75 7.19 4.68 4.15
N GLY A 76 7.63 5.67 3.40
CA GLY A 76 8.28 6.87 3.94
C GLY A 76 9.68 6.63 4.48
N LEU A 77 10.26 5.45 4.21
CA LEU A 77 11.64 5.08 4.54
C LEU A 77 12.41 4.78 3.25
N ASP A 78 12.34 3.52 2.81
CA ASP A 78 13.03 3.01 1.62
C ASP A 78 12.10 2.98 0.39
N TYR A 79 10.79 3.20 0.60
CA TYR A 79 9.78 3.20 -0.45
C TYR A 79 8.82 4.38 -0.30
N GLN A 80 8.62 5.13 -1.38
CA GLN A 80 7.83 6.37 -1.38
C GLN A 80 6.91 6.44 -2.62
N PRO A 81 5.87 5.59 -2.71
CA PRO A 81 4.91 5.67 -3.79
C PRO A 81 4.18 7.03 -3.79
N ALA A 82 3.94 7.55 -4.99
CA ALA A 82 3.20 8.78 -5.19
C ALA A 82 1.68 8.56 -5.08
N SER A 83 1.20 7.33 -5.25
CA SER A 83 -0.23 6.98 -5.22
C SER A 83 -0.49 5.59 -4.69
N ALA A 84 -1.73 5.34 -4.26
CA ALA A 84 -2.22 4.00 -3.92
C ALA A 84 -2.07 3.02 -5.11
N SER A 85 -2.23 3.49 -6.35
CA SER A 85 -2.03 2.67 -7.54
C SER A 85 -0.60 2.16 -7.64
N GLU A 86 0.39 3.01 -7.39
CA GLU A 86 1.80 2.59 -7.39
C GLU A 86 2.10 1.58 -6.28
N PHE A 87 1.52 1.78 -5.10
CA PHE A 87 1.65 0.83 -3.99
C PHE A 87 1.06 -0.54 -4.36
N VAL A 88 -0.16 -0.56 -4.89
CA VAL A 88 -0.86 -1.79 -5.28
C VAL A 88 -0.13 -2.49 -6.44
N ALA A 89 0.29 -1.72 -7.45
CA ALA A 89 1.06 -2.25 -8.59
C ALA A 89 2.38 -2.86 -8.13
N ARG A 90 3.08 -2.22 -7.18
CA ARG A 90 4.31 -2.75 -6.61
C ARG A 90 4.08 -4.07 -5.88
N PHE A 91 3.04 -4.16 -5.07
CA PHE A 91 2.67 -5.42 -4.41
C PHE A 91 2.37 -6.52 -5.43
N VAL A 92 1.52 -6.25 -6.43
CA VAL A 92 1.17 -7.22 -7.49
C VAL A 92 2.42 -7.68 -8.24
N ALA A 93 3.30 -6.76 -8.60
CA ALA A 93 4.58 -7.02 -9.23
C ALA A 93 5.47 -7.96 -8.41
N GLU A 94 5.67 -7.66 -7.12
CA GLU A 94 6.49 -8.48 -6.22
C GLU A 94 5.91 -9.89 -6.02
N ARG A 95 4.58 -10.04 -6.06
CA ARG A 95 3.93 -11.33 -5.87
C ARG A 95 3.87 -12.18 -7.13
N THR A 96 3.69 -11.56 -8.28
CA THR A 96 3.64 -12.26 -9.58
C THR A 96 5.01 -12.41 -10.24
N GLY A 97 6.05 -11.79 -9.68
CA GLY A 97 7.39 -11.77 -10.26
C GLY A 97 7.52 -10.89 -11.51
N THR A 98 6.52 -10.06 -11.81
CA THR A 98 6.62 -9.05 -12.86
C THR A 98 7.35 -7.83 -12.30
N ILE A 99 8.47 -7.44 -12.93
CA ILE A 99 9.12 -6.18 -12.58
C ILE A 99 8.17 -5.07 -13.06
N PRO A 100 7.73 -4.14 -12.20
CA PRO A 100 6.87 -3.06 -12.66
C PRO A 100 7.75 -2.17 -13.55
N THR A 101 7.52 -2.24 -14.86
CA THR A 101 8.16 -1.35 -15.81
C THR A 101 7.59 0.04 -15.57
N ALA A 102 8.31 0.84 -14.79
CA ALA A 102 8.15 2.28 -14.80
C ALA A 102 8.22 2.74 -16.25
N SER A 103 7.11 3.27 -16.78
CA SER A 103 7.16 3.95 -18.07
C SER A 103 7.98 5.23 -17.91
N PRO A 104 8.87 5.55 -18.87
CA PRO A 104 9.83 6.64 -18.79
C PRO A 104 9.20 8.03 -18.78
#